data_AF-A0AAU9XZ47-F1
#
_entry.id   AF-A0AAU9XZ47-F1
#
_cell.length_a   1.000
_cell.length_b   1.000
_cell.length_c   1.000
_cell.angle_alpha   90.00
_cell.angle_beta   90.00
_cell.angle_gamma   90.00
#
_symmetry.space_group_name_H-M   'P 1'
#
loop_
_entity.id
_entity.type
_entity.pdbx_description
1 polymer ?
#
loop_
_entity_poly.entity_id
_entity_poly.type
_entity_poly.pdbx_seq_one_letter_code
_entity_poly.pdbx_strand_id
1 'polypeptide(L)'
;MSGHLDALLRGLIIERLGKYGDQATVAEAQKRFEEHWKGESTIPADLRSAAYSTVFKHGDGNTLESVMQLLKEADLLEEKVRLMRCMGAVSQPDLIKKVCDFSLSSTTDMFITEEAAKEVEELYPNHSVPAAERTIQQSLENIQLNCAWLGRKSFYNARDW
;
A
#
# COMPACT_ATOMS: atom_id res chain seq x y z
N MET A 1 -11.58 -32.65 7.49
CA MET A 1 -11.22 -31.97 6.23
C MET A 1 -12.20 -30.86 5.81
N SER A 2 -13.27 -30.56 6.57
CA SER A 2 -14.27 -29.53 6.19
C SER A 2 -13.86 -28.08 6.46
N GLY A 3 -13.05 -27.80 7.49
CA GLY A 3 -12.78 -26.42 7.92
C GLY A 3 -11.98 -25.54 6.95
N HIS A 4 -11.15 -26.12 6.08
CA HIS A 4 -10.31 -25.36 5.13
C HIS A 4 -11.13 -24.85 3.93
N LEU A 5 -11.98 -25.69 3.36
CA LEU A 5 -12.86 -25.30 2.25
C LEU A 5 -13.87 -24.23 2.69
N ASP A 6 -14.38 -24.35 3.91
CA ASP A 6 -15.29 -23.37 4.51
C ASP A 6 -14.63 -22.01 4.71
N ALA A 7 -13.34 -21.98 5.11
CA ALA A 7 -12.59 -20.74 5.24
C ALA A 7 -12.37 -20.05 3.88
N LEU A 8 -11.99 -20.81 2.85
CA LEU A 8 -11.82 -20.28 1.49
C LEU A 8 -13.14 -19.75 0.91
N LEU A 9 -14.24 -20.49 1.07
CA LEU A 9 -15.56 -20.07 0.60
C LEU A 9 -16.03 -18.81 1.33
N ARG A 10 -15.82 -18.73 2.64
CA ARG A 10 -16.16 -17.56 3.46
C ARG A 10 -15.41 -16.31 3.00
N GLY A 11 -14.09 -16.42 2.79
CA GLY A 11 -13.28 -15.32 2.27
C GLY A 11 -13.78 -14.82 0.92
N LEU A 12 -14.09 -15.74 0.00
CA LEU A 12 -14.61 -15.42 -1.32
C LEU A 12 -15.98 -14.73 -1.28
N ILE A 13 -16.91 -15.23 -0.45
CA ILE A 13 -18.25 -14.62 -0.32
C ILE A 13 -18.13 -13.19 0.21
N ILE A 14 -17.34 -12.97 1.26
CA ILE A 14 -17.11 -11.65 1.84
C ILE A 14 -16.49 -10.70 0.81
N GLU A 15 -15.50 -11.17 0.04
CA GLU A 15 -14.89 -10.38 -1.02
C GLU A 15 -15.92 -9.95 -2.08
N ARG A 16 -16.83 -10.85 -2.48
CA ARG A 16 -17.88 -10.53 -3.48
C ARG A 16 -18.90 -9.55 -2.91
N LEU A 17 -19.38 -9.76 -1.69
CA LEU A 17 -20.33 -8.87 -1.02
C LEU A 17 -19.73 -7.47 -0.85
N GLY A 18 -18.50 -7.39 -0.34
CA GLY A 18 -17.75 -6.14 -0.25
C GLY A 18 -17.54 -5.49 -1.60
N LYS A 19 -17.16 -6.25 -2.64
CA LYS A 19 -16.98 -5.72 -4.00
C LYS A 19 -18.25 -5.08 -4.57
N TYR A 20 -19.44 -5.62 -4.27
CA TYR A 20 -20.70 -5.07 -4.78
C TYR A 20 -21.39 -4.08 -3.83
N GLY A 21 -20.79 -3.76 -2.68
CA GLY A 21 -21.27 -2.72 -1.79
C GLY A 21 -22.45 -3.15 -0.92
N ASP A 22 -22.49 -4.43 -0.53
CA ASP A 22 -23.41 -4.87 0.52
C ASP A 22 -23.16 -4.08 1.82
N GLN A 23 -24.17 -3.32 2.25
CA GLN A 23 -24.03 -2.32 3.33
C GLN A 23 -23.60 -2.95 4.66
N ALA A 24 -24.14 -4.13 4.99
CA ALA A 24 -23.78 -4.84 6.21
C ALA A 24 -22.31 -5.30 6.18
N THR A 25 -21.87 -5.84 5.04
CA THR A 25 -20.48 -6.26 4.85
C THR A 25 -19.51 -5.09 4.89
N VAL A 26 -19.86 -3.95 4.27
CA VAL A 26 -19.02 -2.75 4.28
C VAL A 26 -18.88 -2.20 5.71
N ALA A 27 -19.98 -2.06 6.44
CA ALA A 27 -19.96 -1.56 7.81
C ALA A 27 -19.14 -2.46 8.74
N GLU A 28 -19.30 -3.79 8.62
CA GLU A 28 -18.52 -4.74 9.42
C GLU A 28 -17.03 -4.73 9.04
N ALA A 29 -16.69 -4.57 7.76
CA ALA A 29 -15.31 -4.45 7.32
C ALA A 29 -14.63 -3.19 7.87
N GLN A 30 -15.33 -2.05 7.85
CA GLN A 30 -14.83 -0.79 8.43
C GLN A 30 -14.62 -0.91 9.93
N LYS A 31 -15.61 -1.43 10.65
CA LYS A 31 -15.52 -1.66 12.09
C LYS A 31 -14.33 -2.56 12.45
N ARG A 32 -14.21 -3.73 11.80
CA ARG A 32 -13.10 -4.66 12.08
C ARG A 32 -11.74 -4.08 11.73
N PHE A 33 -11.66 -3.27 10.67
CA PHE A 33 -10.42 -2.59 10.30
C PHE A 33 -9.99 -1.61 11.40
N GLU A 34 -10.92 -0.82 11.91
CA GLU A 34 -10.67 0.14 12.99
C GLU A 34 -10.24 -0.57 14.29
N GLU A 35 -10.99 -1.59 14.72
CA GLU A 35 -10.65 -2.41 15.90
C GLU A 35 -9.29 -3.11 15.74
N HIS A 36 -9.01 -3.61 14.53
CA HIS A 36 -7.73 -4.23 14.23
C HIS A 36 -6.58 -3.26 14.38
N TRP A 37 -6.79 -2.04 13.91
CA TRP A 37 -5.77 -1.01 13.93
C TRP A 37 -5.50 -0.45 15.33
N LYS A 38 -6.55 -0.29 16.14
CA LYS A 38 -6.43 0.11 17.54
C LYS A 38 -5.78 -0.95 18.44
N GLY A 39 -5.52 -2.15 17.90
CA GLY A 39 -5.03 -3.30 18.66
C GLY A 39 -6.09 -3.92 19.58
N GLU A 40 -7.36 -3.55 19.42
CA GLU A 40 -8.48 -4.06 20.22
C GLU A 40 -8.89 -5.46 19.76
N SER A 41 -8.72 -5.76 18.46
CA SER A 41 -9.04 -7.05 17.87
C SER A 41 -8.02 -7.43 16.79
N THR A 42 -8.07 -8.67 16.31
CA THR A 42 -7.25 -9.07 15.15
C THR A 42 -8.12 -9.59 14.03
N ILE A 43 -7.93 -9.06 12.82
CA ILE A 43 -8.56 -9.65 11.64
C ILE A 43 -7.82 -10.95 11.31
N PRO A 44 -8.54 -12.09 11.20
CA PRO A 44 -7.97 -13.36 10.77
C PRO A 44 -7.26 -13.22 9.41
N ALA A 45 -6.13 -13.90 9.24
CA ALA A 45 -5.26 -13.74 8.07
C ALA A 45 -5.98 -14.01 6.73
N ASP A 46 -6.93 -14.96 6.72
CA ASP A 46 -7.79 -15.30 5.59
C ASP A 46 -8.78 -14.20 5.21
N LEU A 47 -9.14 -13.33 6.15
CA LEU A 47 -10.13 -12.25 5.95
C LEU A 47 -9.50 -10.87 5.74
N ARG A 48 -8.21 -10.67 6.06
CA ARG A 48 -7.53 -9.37 5.94
C ARG A 48 -7.67 -8.77 4.54
N SER A 49 -7.40 -9.56 3.51
CA SER A 49 -7.44 -9.06 2.12
C SER A 49 -8.85 -8.59 1.75
N ALA A 50 -9.88 -9.37 2.08
CA ALA A 50 -11.27 -9.02 1.77
C ALA A 50 -11.73 -7.80 2.58
N ALA A 51 -11.40 -7.73 3.87
CA ALA A 51 -11.72 -6.60 4.74
C ALA A 51 -11.04 -5.31 4.24
N TYR A 52 -9.73 -5.34 4.01
CA TYR A 52 -8.97 -4.17 3.58
C TYR A 52 -9.48 -3.67 2.23
N SER A 53 -9.59 -4.54 1.23
CA SER A 53 -10.09 -4.14 -0.10
C SER A 53 -11.51 -3.58 -0.05
N THR A 54 -12.37 -4.08 0.84
CA THR A 54 -13.72 -3.52 1.03
C THR A 54 -13.67 -2.12 1.63
N VAL A 55 -12.83 -1.91 2.66
CA VAL A 55 -12.62 -0.61 3.28
C VAL A 55 -12.07 0.40 2.28
N PHE A 56 -11.07 0.04 1.47
CA PHE A 56 -10.54 0.95 0.45
C PHE A 56 -11.54 1.24 -0.67
N LYS A 57 -12.32 0.24 -1.09
CA LYS A 57 -13.29 0.42 -2.16
C LYS A 57 -14.37 1.43 -1.79
N HIS A 58 -14.85 1.39 -0.55
CA HIS A 58 -15.97 2.21 -0.07
C HIS A 58 -15.55 3.29 0.92
N GLY A 59 -14.26 3.43 1.18
CA GLY A 59 -13.68 4.38 2.12
C GLY A 59 -13.74 5.81 1.60
N ASP A 60 -13.67 6.75 2.53
CA ASP A 60 -13.61 8.17 2.27
C ASP A 60 -12.17 8.71 2.40
N GLY A 61 -12.01 10.03 2.26
CA GLY A 61 -10.71 10.67 2.39
C GLY A 61 -10.06 10.46 3.76
N ASN A 62 -10.86 10.44 4.84
CA ASN A 62 -10.36 10.23 6.21
C ASN A 62 -9.84 8.81 6.41
N THR A 63 -10.58 7.82 5.88
CA THR A 63 -10.17 6.42 5.86
C THR A 63 -8.84 6.28 5.13
N LEU A 64 -8.74 6.86 3.93
CA LEU A 64 -7.53 6.80 3.12
C LEU A 64 -6.32 7.44 3.83
N GLU A 65 -6.50 8.63 4.41
CA GLU A 65 -5.44 9.33 5.14
C GLU A 65 -4.98 8.55 6.36
N SER A 66 -5.92 7.95 7.10
CA SER A 66 -5.60 7.05 8.19
C SER A 66 -4.71 5.94 7.66
N VAL A 67 -5.14 5.17 6.64
CA VAL A 67 -4.35 4.05 6.11
C VAL A 67 -2.99 4.46 5.53
N MET A 68 -2.89 5.63 4.91
CA MET A 68 -1.59 6.16 4.46
C MET A 68 -0.63 6.42 5.62
N GLN A 69 -1.14 6.91 6.77
CA GLN A 69 -0.34 7.07 7.97
C GLN A 69 0.12 5.72 8.53
N LEU A 70 -0.77 4.72 8.52
CA LEU A 70 -0.49 3.36 8.95
C LEU A 70 0.64 2.72 8.15
N LEU A 71 0.64 2.97 6.84
CA LEU A 71 1.65 2.45 5.93
C LEU A 71 3.05 3.03 6.20
N LYS A 72 3.11 4.27 6.71
CA LYS A 72 4.36 4.91 7.13
C LYS A 72 4.87 4.32 8.44
N GLU A 73 3.97 4.08 9.39
CA GLU A 73 4.30 3.62 10.76
C GLU A 73 4.51 2.12 10.90
N ALA A 74 3.97 1.29 10.00
CA ALA A 74 4.13 -0.15 10.10
C ALA A 74 5.61 -0.57 10.07
N ASP A 75 6.02 -1.51 10.92
CA ASP A 75 7.39 -2.07 10.89
C ASP A 75 7.49 -3.29 9.97
N LEU A 76 6.39 -4.04 9.83
CA LEU A 76 6.39 -5.30 9.09
C LEU A 76 6.15 -5.07 7.59
N LEU A 77 7.14 -5.42 6.77
CA LEU A 77 7.09 -5.27 5.31
C LEU A 77 5.90 -6.01 4.68
N GLU A 78 5.55 -7.20 5.19
CA GLU A 78 4.41 -7.98 4.67
C GLU A 78 3.07 -7.24 4.81
N GLU A 79 2.84 -6.54 5.94
CA GLU A 79 1.61 -5.78 6.13
C GLU A 79 1.61 -4.52 5.26
N LYS A 80 2.77 -3.85 5.06
CA LYS A 80 2.87 -2.75 4.09
C LYS A 80 2.53 -3.20 2.67
N VAL A 81 3.09 -4.31 2.22
CA VAL A 81 2.82 -4.87 0.88
C VAL A 81 1.35 -5.22 0.73
N ARG A 82 0.72 -5.79 1.77
CA ARG A 82 -0.71 -6.11 1.76
C ARG A 82 -1.57 -4.85 1.64
N LEU A 83 -1.31 -3.82 2.44
CA LEU A 83 -2.05 -2.56 2.41
C LEU A 83 -1.89 -1.85 1.06
N MET A 84 -0.68 -1.80 0.51
CA MET A 84 -0.44 -1.20 -0.82
C MET A 84 -1.24 -1.88 -1.92
N ARG A 85 -1.30 -3.21 -1.93
CA ARG A 85 -2.13 -3.95 -2.92
C ARG A 85 -3.61 -3.59 -2.77
N CYS A 86 -4.09 -3.41 -1.54
CA CYS A 86 -5.48 -3.08 -1.28
C CYS A 86 -5.81 -1.60 -1.60
N MET A 87 -4.84 -0.67 -1.58
CA MET A 87 -5.05 0.72 -2.03
C MET A 87 -5.46 0.81 -3.51
N GLY A 88 -5.08 -0.17 -4.33
CA GLY A 88 -5.57 -0.27 -5.71
C GLY A 88 -7.08 -0.52 -5.84
N ALA A 89 -7.77 -0.82 -4.74
CA ALA A 89 -9.22 -0.99 -4.73
C ALA A 89 -10.00 0.34 -4.58
N VAL A 90 -9.31 1.45 -4.28
CA VAL A 90 -9.93 2.79 -4.17
C VAL A 90 -10.66 3.12 -5.47
N SER A 91 -11.91 3.55 -5.36
CA SER A 91 -12.82 3.73 -6.50
C SER A 91 -13.32 5.16 -6.68
N GLN A 92 -13.08 6.03 -5.70
CA GLN A 92 -13.47 7.43 -5.70
C GLN A 92 -12.47 8.23 -6.55
N PRO A 93 -12.90 8.93 -7.62
CA PRO A 93 -12.01 9.66 -8.53
C PRO A 93 -11.04 10.63 -7.83
N ASP A 94 -11.54 11.37 -6.84
CA ASP A 94 -10.73 12.35 -6.08
C ASP A 94 -9.67 11.67 -5.20
N LEU A 95 -9.93 10.44 -4.75
CA LEU A 95 -9.02 9.67 -3.92
C LEU A 95 -8.02 8.86 -4.74
N ILE A 96 -8.39 8.43 -5.95
CA ILE A 96 -7.47 7.76 -6.89
C ILE A 96 -6.26 8.65 -7.14
N LYS A 97 -6.47 9.96 -7.35
CA LYS A 97 -5.35 10.90 -7.52
C LYS A 97 -4.43 10.94 -6.29
N LYS A 98 -5.02 11.04 -5.08
CA LYS A 98 -4.24 10.99 -3.83
C LYS A 98 -3.45 9.69 -3.68
N VAL A 99 -4.05 8.55 -4.04
CA VAL A 99 -3.37 7.23 -4.04
C VAL A 99 -2.23 7.22 -5.04
N CYS A 100 -2.43 7.72 -6.26
CA CYS A 100 -1.37 7.79 -7.26
C CYS A 100 -0.22 8.70 -6.84
N ASP A 101 -0.53 9.91 -6.34
CA ASP A 101 0.47 10.86 -5.83
C ASP A 101 1.24 10.25 -4.65
N PHE A 102 0.52 9.61 -3.72
CA PHE A 102 1.13 8.87 -2.62
C PHE A 102 2.02 7.74 -3.12
N SER A 103 1.54 6.87 -4.01
CA SER A 103 2.32 5.77 -4.57
C SER A 103 3.59 6.29 -5.24
N LEU A 104 3.51 7.34 -6.06
CA LEU A 104 4.70 7.92 -6.69
C LEU A 104 5.70 8.51 -5.68
N SER A 105 5.22 9.08 -4.58
CA SER A 105 6.07 9.60 -3.49
C SER A 105 6.61 8.52 -2.54
N SER A 106 5.82 7.47 -2.26
CA SER A 106 6.17 6.38 -1.36
C SER A 106 7.05 5.35 -2.06
N THR A 107 6.87 5.17 -3.38
CA THR A 107 7.73 4.36 -4.23
C THR A 107 9.16 4.90 -4.20
N THR A 108 9.36 6.22 -4.10
CA THR A 108 10.69 6.79 -3.92
C THR A 108 11.27 6.64 -2.51
N ASP A 109 10.42 6.48 -1.48
CA ASP A 109 10.85 6.15 -0.11
C ASP A 109 11.06 4.64 0.12
N MET A 110 10.51 3.76 -0.74
CA MET A 110 10.65 2.30 -0.64
C MET A 110 11.68 1.69 -1.61
N PHE A 111 12.12 2.41 -2.63
CA PHE A 111 13.28 2.01 -3.43
C PHE A 111 14.57 2.34 -2.67
N ILE A 112 14.94 1.47 -1.73
CA ILE A 112 16.15 1.58 -0.91
C ILE A 112 17.20 0.54 -1.36
N THR A 113 17.46 0.42 -2.65
CA THR A 113 18.57 -0.37 -3.19
C THR A 113 19.04 0.18 -4.55
N GLU A 114 20.36 0.31 -4.73
CA GLU A 114 20.98 0.70 -6.02
C GLU A 114 20.55 -0.26 -7.16
N GLU A 115 20.22 -1.51 -6.83
CA GLU A 115 19.76 -2.52 -7.77
C GLU A 115 18.40 -2.18 -8.41
N ALA A 116 17.45 -1.64 -7.65
CA ALA A 116 16.14 -1.26 -8.19
C ALA A 116 16.24 -0.01 -9.08
N ALA A 117 17.17 0.91 -8.77
CA ALA A 117 17.49 2.04 -9.64
C ALA A 117 18.09 1.55 -10.98
N LYS A 118 19.01 0.57 -10.93
CA LYS A 118 19.60 -0.04 -12.12
C LYS A 118 18.60 -0.78 -12.99
N GLU A 119 17.66 -1.54 -12.42
CA GLU A 119 16.63 -2.22 -13.22
C GLU A 119 15.73 -1.22 -13.96
N VAL A 120 15.37 -0.10 -13.31
CA VAL A 120 14.59 0.97 -13.95
C VAL A 120 15.41 1.68 -15.04
N GLU A 121 16.70 1.93 -14.79
CA GLU A 121 17.62 2.50 -15.78
C GLU A 121 17.89 1.56 -16.99
N GLU A 122 17.91 0.23 -16.79
CA GLU A 122 18.10 -0.77 -17.85
C GLU A 122 16.84 -1.02 -18.69
N LEU A 123 15.65 -0.92 -18.09
CA LEU A 123 14.37 -1.10 -18.81
C LEU A 123 14.02 0.09 -19.71
N TYR A 124 14.48 1.29 -19.37
CA TYR A 124 14.07 2.54 -20.01
C TYR A 124 14.50 2.70 -21.48
N PRO A 125 15.72 2.33 -21.92
CA PRO A 125 16.12 2.43 -23.33
C PRO A 125 15.28 1.56 -24.26
N ASN A 126 14.68 0.48 -23.73
CA ASN A 126 13.98 -0.53 -24.53
C ASN A 126 12.44 -0.38 -24.51
N HIS A 127 11.89 0.56 -23.73
CA HIS A 127 10.44 0.73 -23.61
C HIS A 127 10.03 2.21 -23.39
N SER A 128 10.17 3.05 -24.42
CA SER A 128 9.78 4.47 -24.35
C SER A 128 8.27 4.63 -24.15
N VAL A 129 7.88 5.34 -23.08
CA VAL A 129 6.49 5.76 -22.81
C VAL A 129 6.48 7.28 -22.62
N PRO A 130 6.34 8.08 -23.69
CA PRO A 130 6.51 9.54 -23.66
C PRO A 130 5.56 10.26 -22.69
N ALA A 131 4.38 9.70 -22.44
CA ALA A 131 3.40 10.25 -21.50
C ALA A 131 3.82 10.12 -20.02
N ALA A 132 4.70 9.16 -19.71
CA ALA A 132 5.16 8.87 -18.35
C ALA A 132 6.63 9.28 -18.12
N GLU A 133 7.34 9.70 -19.17
CA GLU A 133 8.77 10.06 -19.17
C GLU A 133 9.15 11.05 -18.06
N ARG A 134 8.40 12.14 -17.90
CA ARG A 134 8.64 13.12 -16.84
C ARG A 134 8.45 12.52 -15.44
N THR A 135 7.44 11.68 -15.25
CA THR A 135 7.16 11.03 -13.97
C THR A 135 8.24 10.03 -13.61
N ILE A 136 8.72 9.25 -14.59
CA ILE A 136 9.82 8.28 -14.42
C ILE A 136 11.12 9.01 -14.06
N GLN A 137 11.43 10.12 -14.74
CA GLN A 137 12.61 10.92 -14.46
C GLN A 137 12.60 11.48 -13.03
N GLN A 138 11.45 11.99 -12.59
CA GLN A 138 11.27 12.51 -11.24
C GLN A 138 11.41 11.41 -10.17
N SER A 139 10.92 10.21 -10.46
CA SER A 139 11.13 9.04 -9.60
C SER A 139 12.60 8.66 -9.49
N LEU A 140 13.35 8.61 -10.60
CA LEU A 140 14.79 8.32 -10.61
C LEU A 140 15.59 9.35 -9.81
N GLU A 141 15.30 10.64 -10.01
CA GLU A 141 15.94 11.73 -9.25
C GLU A 141 15.70 11.59 -7.74
N ASN A 142 14.47 11.28 -7.33
CA ASN A 142 14.15 11.07 -5.92
C ASN A 142 14.85 9.84 -5.33
N ILE A 143 14.96 8.73 -6.08
CA ILE A 143 15.70 7.53 -5.64
C ILE A 143 17.18 7.88 -5.43
N GLN A 144 17.80 8.57 -6.39
CA GLN A 144 19.20 9.01 -6.28
C GLN A 144 19.42 9.97 -5.10
N LEU A 145 18.50 10.91 -4.89
CA LEU A 145 18.53 11.82 -3.74
C LEU A 145 18.43 11.06 -2.41
N ASN A 146 17.56 10.06 -2.32
CA ASN A 146 17.39 9.22 -1.15
C ASN A 146 18.62 8.34 -0.88
N CYS A 147 19.22 7.72 -1.91
CA CYS A 147 20.49 6.99 -1.81
C CYS A 147 21.63 7.91 -1.30
N ALA A 148 21.75 9.11 -1.86
CA ALA A 148 22.76 10.09 -1.44
C ALA A 148 22.51 10.60 -0.01
N TRP A 149 21.26 10.75 0.41
CA TRP A 149 20.88 11.12 1.78
C TRP A 149 21.23 10.03 2.79
N LEU A 150 21.00 8.74 2.46
CA LEU A 150 21.36 7.60 3.29
C LEU A 150 22.88 7.42 3.39
N GLY A 151 23.61 7.60 2.28
CA GLY A 151 25.07 7.62 2.28
C GLY A 151 25.65 8.69 3.21
N ARG A 152 25.04 9.89 3.23
CA ARG A 152 25.40 10.97 4.16
C ARG A 152 25.05 10.65 5.62
N LYS A 153 23.91 10.00 5.90
CA LYS A 153 23.57 9.57 7.27
C LYS A 153 24.50 8.48 7.81
N SER A 154 25.04 7.61 6.95
CA SER A 154 26.02 6.60 7.38
C SER A 154 27.33 7.22 7.91
N PHE A 155 27.67 8.44 7.45
CA PHE A 155 28.84 9.17 7.92
C PHE A 155 28.59 10.01 9.19
N TYR A 156 27.34 10.35 9.52
CA TYR A 156 27.03 11.25 10.64
C TYR A 156 26.48 10.57 11.91
N ASN A 157 26.05 9.30 11.87
CA ASN A 157 25.35 8.69 13.03
C ASN A 157 25.95 7.38 13.57
N ALA A 158 27.27 7.29 13.67
CA ALA A 158 27.92 6.20 14.43
C ALA A 158 29.13 6.65 15.28
N ARG A 159 29.34 7.97 15.46
CA ARG A 159 30.51 8.45 16.21
C ARG A 159 30.28 9.62 17.18
N ASP A 160 29.08 10.18 17.26
CA ASP A 160 28.76 11.29 18.17
C ASP A 160 27.54 11.05 19.09
N TRP A 161 27.21 9.79 19.38
CA TRP A 161 26.43 9.37 20.56
C TRP A 161 26.99 8.06 21.12
#